data_AF-A0A9D5LMJ2-F1
#
_entry.id   AF-A0A9D5LMJ2-F1
#
_cell.length_a   1.000
_cell.length_b   1.000
_cell.length_c   1.000
_cell.angle_alpha   90.00
_cell.angle_beta   90.00
_cell.angle_gamma   90.00
#
_symmetry.space_group_name_H-M   'P 1'
#
loop_
_entity.id
_entity.type
_entity.pdbx_description
1 polymer ?
#
loop_
_entity_poly.entity_id
_entity_poly.type
_entity_poly.pdbx_seq_one_letter_code
_entity_poly.pdbx_strand_id
1 'polypeptide(L)'
;MNSFRHDCNERCKSNVLKLRMKYGAAGYGVYMMLLERLAMEPKLCHDMDYDALAYEFQVSADLIRHVVEDFDLFIIDLDTETFSHEELTAQFATKARRAREEKTLDEFIERRLESEQWVNNIATMYKTIPERIKALTQSAFRDRVLSTYTFLPSPSALSHILGNLIRETFKPDDE
;
A
#
# COMPACT_ATOMS: atom_id res chain seq x y z
N MET A 1 21.16 9.17 -4.67
CA MET A 1 20.90 10.12 -5.77
C MET A 1 19.49 9.87 -6.29
N ASN A 2 18.54 10.71 -5.89
CA ASN A 2 17.18 10.65 -6.43
C ASN A 2 17.24 11.11 -7.89
N SER A 3 17.21 10.16 -8.83
CA SER A 3 16.93 10.47 -10.22
C SER A 3 15.56 11.11 -10.29
N PHE A 4 15.50 12.40 -10.64
CA PHE A 4 14.33 12.99 -11.26
C PHE A 4 14.06 12.17 -12.51
N ARG A 5 13.15 11.18 -12.43
CA ARG A 5 12.61 10.53 -13.61
C ARG A 5 11.74 11.57 -14.29
N HIS A 6 12.38 12.46 -15.05
CA HIS A 6 11.68 13.10 -16.14
C HIS A 6 11.33 11.97 -17.09
N ASP A 7 10.04 11.63 -17.18
CA ASP A 7 9.57 10.94 -18.37
C ASP A 7 9.79 11.92 -19.52
N CYS A 8 10.95 11.81 -20.16
CA CYS A 8 11.33 12.59 -21.35
C CYS A 8 10.27 12.49 -22.46
N ASN A 9 9.35 11.54 -22.33
CA ASN A 9 8.23 11.30 -23.22
C ASN A 9 7.08 12.31 -23.05
N GLU A 10 6.79 12.83 -21.85
CA GLU A 10 5.66 13.76 -21.60
C GLU A 10 5.78 15.03 -22.45
N ARG A 11 6.99 15.61 -22.47
CA ARG A 11 7.32 16.82 -23.23
C ARG A 11 7.25 16.61 -24.75
N CYS A 12 7.35 15.37 -25.19
CA CYS A 12 7.36 14.95 -26.59
C CYS A 12 6.01 14.40 -27.06
N LYS A 13 4.99 14.27 -26.18
CA LYS A 13 3.62 13.93 -26.58
C LYS A 13 3.13 14.95 -27.61
N SER A 14 2.43 14.48 -28.64
CA SER A 14 1.96 15.31 -29.75
C SER A 14 1.13 16.51 -29.27
N ASN A 15 0.34 16.32 -28.22
CA ASN A 15 -0.56 17.33 -27.66
C ASN A 15 0.20 18.41 -26.88
N VAL A 16 1.16 18.00 -26.05
CA VAL A 16 2.07 18.91 -25.34
C VAL A 16 2.98 19.66 -26.32
N LEU A 17 3.36 19.01 -27.43
CA LEU A 17 4.11 19.66 -28.50
C LEU A 17 3.27 20.75 -29.20
N LYS A 18 2.00 20.48 -29.54
CA LYS A 18 1.07 21.48 -30.11
C LYS A 18 0.90 22.67 -29.16
N LEU A 19 0.75 22.42 -27.86
CA LEU A 19 0.68 23.45 -26.83
C LEU A 19 1.92 24.35 -26.86
N ARG A 20 3.11 23.74 -26.89
CA ARG A 20 4.38 24.45 -26.94
C ARG A 20 4.60 25.19 -28.26
N MET A 21 4.06 24.70 -29.37
CA MET A 21 4.11 25.41 -30.65
C MET A 21 3.25 26.68 -30.62
N LYS A 22 2.09 26.68 -29.95
CA LYS A 22 1.18 27.83 -29.88
C LYS A 22 1.56 28.83 -28.78
N TYR A 23 1.84 28.35 -27.58
CA TYR A 23 2.02 29.18 -26.37
C TYR A 23 3.43 29.10 -25.76
N GLY A 24 4.37 28.42 -26.42
CA GLY A 24 5.77 28.38 -25.99
C GLY A 24 5.98 27.78 -24.60
N ALA A 25 6.92 28.37 -23.86
CA ALA A 25 7.23 27.93 -22.50
C ALA A 25 6.11 28.28 -21.50
N ALA A 26 5.37 29.37 -21.74
CA ALA A 26 4.28 29.80 -20.87
C ALA A 26 3.15 28.76 -20.82
N GLY A 27 2.69 28.30 -21.99
CA GLY A 27 1.66 27.24 -22.04
C GLY A 27 2.12 25.96 -21.36
N TYR A 28 3.37 25.55 -21.57
CA TYR A 28 3.93 24.37 -20.89
C TYR A 28 4.01 24.55 -19.36
N GLY A 29 4.40 25.73 -18.89
CA GLY A 29 4.40 26.06 -17.47
C GLY A 29 3.02 25.94 -16.86
N VAL A 30 2.00 26.54 -17.50
CA VAL A 30 0.60 26.45 -17.05
C VAL A 30 0.11 25.00 -17.02
N TYR A 31 0.44 24.19 -18.02
CA TYR A 31 0.12 22.76 -18.00
C TYR A 31 0.73 22.04 -16.78
N MET A 32 2.00 22.30 -16.46
CA MET A 32 2.64 21.72 -15.28
C MET A 32 1.98 22.20 -13.97
N MET A 33 1.67 23.49 -13.86
CA MET A 33 0.99 24.06 -12.69
C MET A 33 -0.40 23.44 -12.47
N LEU A 34 -1.15 23.19 -13.55
CA LEU A 34 -2.44 22.49 -13.49
C LEU A 34 -2.29 21.04 -13.01
N LEU A 35 -1.27 20.30 -13.47
CA LEU A 35 -0.99 18.95 -12.97
C LEU A 35 -0.65 18.95 -11.47
N GLU A 36 0.16 19.91 -11.03
CA GLU A 36 0.52 20.06 -9.62
C GLU A 36 -0.72 20.38 -8.78
N ARG A 37 -1.58 21.30 -9.25
CA ARG A 37 -2.84 21.65 -8.59
C ARG A 37 -3.77 20.45 -8.44
N LEU A 38 -3.92 19.64 -9.50
CA LEU A 38 -4.71 18.41 -9.46
C LEU A 38 -4.12 17.36 -8.50
N ALA A 39 -2.79 17.24 -8.44
CA ALA A 39 -2.12 16.30 -7.55
C ALA A 39 -2.29 16.64 -6.05
N MET A 40 -2.66 17.89 -5.73
CA MET A 40 -2.98 18.32 -4.37
C MET A 40 -4.46 18.09 -4.01
N GLU A 41 -5.33 17.91 -5.00
CA GLU A 41 -6.76 17.68 -4.77
C GLU A 41 -7.05 16.22 -4.40
N PRO A 42 -7.87 15.94 -3.36
CA PRO A 42 -8.18 14.56 -2.96
C PRO A 42 -8.85 13.73 -4.05
N LYS A 43 -9.59 14.39 -4.95
CA LYS A 43 -10.33 13.75 -6.05
C LYS A 43 -9.58 13.75 -7.38
N LEU A 44 -8.39 14.36 -7.45
CA LEU A 44 -7.60 14.52 -8.68
C LEU A 44 -8.37 15.21 -9.82
N CYS A 45 -9.34 16.05 -9.46
CA CYS A 45 -10.13 16.89 -10.34
C CYS A 45 -10.21 18.30 -9.75
N HIS A 46 -10.49 19.29 -10.59
CA HIS A 46 -10.66 20.68 -10.17
C HIS A 46 -11.79 21.34 -10.97
N ASP A 47 -12.49 22.29 -10.36
CA ASP A 47 -13.55 23.06 -11.00
C ASP A 47 -12.98 23.96 -12.11
N MET A 48 -13.79 24.24 -13.13
CA MET A 48 -13.41 25.08 -14.29
C MET A 48 -13.46 26.59 -13.99
N ASP A 49 -13.26 27.00 -12.73
CA ASP A 49 -13.12 28.41 -12.34
C ASP A 49 -11.75 28.94 -12.77
N TYR A 50 -11.66 29.35 -14.03
CA TYR A 50 -10.42 29.86 -14.63
C TYR A 50 -9.98 31.19 -14.05
N ASP A 51 -10.89 32.00 -13.50
CA ASP A 51 -10.54 33.28 -12.87
C ASP A 51 -9.84 33.06 -11.53
N ALA A 52 -10.30 32.09 -10.75
CA ALA A 52 -9.62 31.68 -9.52
C ALA A 52 -8.22 31.11 -9.82
N LEU A 53 -8.11 30.23 -10.82
CA LEU A 53 -6.82 29.67 -11.23
C LEU A 53 -5.88 30.75 -11.81
N ALA A 54 -6.41 31.74 -12.55
CA ALA A 54 -5.64 32.86 -13.08
C ALA A 54 -5.03 33.71 -11.96
N TYR A 55 -5.81 33.98 -10.91
CA TYR A 55 -5.32 34.67 -9.73
C TYR A 55 -4.25 33.85 -9.00
N GLU A 56 -4.45 32.54 -8.81
CA GLU A 56 -3.48 31.67 -8.13
C GLU A 56 -2.16 31.58 -8.91
N PHE A 57 -2.25 31.39 -10.23
CA PHE A 57 -1.09 31.13 -11.08
C PHE A 57 -0.43 32.40 -11.61
N GLN A 58 -1.05 33.57 -11.40
CA GLN A 58 -0.59 34.87 -11.92
C GLN A 58 -0.40 34.86 -13.45
N VAL A 59 -1.35 34.23 -14.15
CA VAL A 59 -1.43 34.16 -15.62
C VAL A 59 -2.83 34.55 -16.09
N SER A 60 -3.05 34.72 -17.39
CA SER A 60 -4.39 35.03 -17.90
C SER A 60 -5.32 33.81 -17.84
N ALA A 61 -6.59 34.05 -17.47
CA ALA A 61 -7.65 33.05 -17.50
C ALA A 61 -7.81 32.42 -18.90
N ASP A 62 -7.68 33.23 -19.96
CA ASP A 62 -7.71 32.74 -21.34
C ASP A 62 -6.60 31.72 -21.64
N LEU A 63 -5.38 31.93 -21.13
CA LEU A 63 -4.31 30.97 -21.35
C LEU A 63 -4.61 29.64 -20.65
N ILE A 64 -5.13 29.69 -19.42
CA ILE A 64 -5.53 28.50 -18.67
C ILE A 64 -6.64 27.75 -19.41
N ARG A 65 -7.70 28.47 -19.81
CA ARG A 65 -8.82 27.92 -20.58
C ARG A 65 -8.33 27.22 -21.85
N HIS A 66 -7.47 27.86 -22.64
CA HIS A 66 -6.90 27.25 -23.84
C HIS A 66 -6.04 26.03 -23.53
N VAL A 67 -5.27 26.02 -22.44
CA VAL A 67 -4.46 24.86 -22.04
C VAL A 67 -5.37 23.67 -21.67
N VAL A 68 -6.48 23.94 -20.98
CA VAL A 68 -7.43 22.92 -20.53
C VAL A 68 -8.26 22.37 -21.71
N GLU A 69 -8.75 23.24 -22.60
CA GLU A 69 -9.78 22.91 -23.59
C GLU A 69 -9.23 22.62 -25.00
N ASP A 70 -8.15 23.27 -25.46
CA ASP A 70 -7.79 23.23 -26.90
C ASP A 70 -6.88 22.04 -27.30
N PHE A 71 -6.23 21.38 -26.34
CA PHE A 71 -5.10 20.48 -26.63
C PHE A 71 -5.33 19.01 -26.28
N ASP A 72 -6.54 18.64 -25.85
CA ASP A 72 -6.85 17.27 -25.42
C ASP A 72 -5.83 16.76 -24.37
N LEU A 73 -5.49 17.62 -23.40
CA LEU A 73 -4.57 17.31 -22.30
C LEU A 73 -5.31 16.91 -21.02
N PHE A 74 -6.59 17.27 -20.91
CA PHE A 74 -7.42 17.02 -19.75
C PHE A 74 -8.72 16.34 -20.17
N ILE A 75 -9.30 15.58 -19.26
CA ILE A 75 -10.67 15.05 -19.38
C ILE A 75 -11.59 16.07 -18.71
N ILE A 76 -12.51 16.62 -19.50
CA ILE A 76 -13.49 17.61 -19.04
C ILE A 76 -14.82 16.88 -18.80
N ASP A 77 -15.40 17.14 -17.63
CA ASP A 77 -16.75 16.74 -17.27
C ASP A 77 -17.63 18.01 -17.23
N LEU A 78 -18.48 18.14 -18.25
CA LEU A 78 -19.37 19.30 -18.40
C LEU A 78 -20.57 19.25 -17.44
N ASP A 79 -20.93 18.08 -16.91
CA ASP A 79 -22.06 17.97 -15.98
C ASP A 79 -21.67 18.51 -14.60
N THR A 80 -20.40 18.33 -14.23
CA THR A 80 -19.84 18.83 -12.97
C THR A 80 -19.02 20.10 -13.12
N GLU A 81 -18.81 20.57 -14.36
CA GLU A 81 -17.92 21.70 -14.69
C GLU A 81 -16.51 21.50 -14.09
N THR A 82 -15.97 20.29 -14.20
CA THR A 82 -14.64 19.94 -13.68
C THR A 82 -13.72 19.39 -14.76
N PHE A 83 -12.41 19.43 -14.50
CA PHE A 83 -11.41 18.78 -15.33
C PHE A 83 -10.46 17.90 -14.51
N SER A 84 -9.94 16.85 -15.14
CA SER A 84 -9.01 15.88 -14.54
C SER A 84 -7.94 15.42 -15.56
N HIS A 85 -6.93 14.68 -15.11
CA HIS A 85 -5.86 14.17 -15.97
C HIS A 85 -5.73 12.65 -15.86
N GLU A 86 -6.02 11.93 -16.95
CA GLU A 86 -6.11 10.47 -16.99
C GLU A 86 -4.87 9.78 -16.42
N GLU A 87 -3.69 10.16 -16.94
CA GLU A 87 -2.44 9.50 -16.57
C GLU A 87 -2.02 9.81 -15.13
N LEU A 88 -2.40 10.99 -14.63
CA LEU A 88 -2.16 11.35 -13.23
C LEU A 88 -3.00 10.45 -12.33
N THR A 89 -4.29 10.31 -12.65
CA THR A 89 -5.21 9.40 -11.96
C THR A 89 -4.70 7.96 -11.97
N ALA A 90 -4.21 7.46 -13.12
CA ALA A 90 -3.64 6.12 -13.23
C ALA A 90 -2.38 5.91 -12.37
N GLN A 91 -1.50 6.92 -12.30
CA GLN A 91 -0.30 6.89 -11.46
C GLN A 91 -0.67 6.82 -9.98
N PHE A 92 -1.61 7.65 -9.51
CA PHE A 92 -2.08 7.63 -8.13
C PHE A 92 -2.78 6.32 -7.76
N ALA A 93 -3.61 5.77 -8.65
CA ALA A 93 -4.22 4.46 -8.45
C ALA A 93 -3.17 3.33 -8.31
N THR A 94 -2.13 3.36 -9.15
CA THR A 94 -1.01 2.40 -9.08
C THR A 94 -0.24 2.54 -7.77
N LYS A 95 0.04 3.78 -7.34
CA LYS A 95 0.74 4.06 -6.07
C LYS A 95 -0.08 3.58 -4.88
N ALA A 96 -1.39 3.84 -4.88
CA ALA A 96 -2.30 3.38 -3.84
C ALA A 96 -2.37 1.84 -3.75
N ARG A 97 -2.40 1.15 -4.90
CA ARG A 97 -2.32 -0.32 -4.93
C ARG A 97 -1.04 -0.84 -4.29
N ARG A 98 0.12 -0.30 -4.70
CA ARG A 98 1.43 -0.71 -4.16
C ARG A 98 1.53 -0.50 -2.65
N ALA A 99 1.04 0.63 -2.15
CA ALA A 99 1.04 0.90 -0.71
C ALA A 99 0.17 -0.10 0.08
N ARG A 100 -0.95 -0.56 -0.50
CA ARG A 100 -1.77 -1.62 0.12
C ARG A 100 -1.05 -2.96 0.10
N GLU A 101 -0.44 -3.32 -1.03
CA GLU A 101 0.31 -4.57 -1.18
C GLU A 101 1.51 -4.63 -0.20
N GLU A 102 2.26 -3.52 -0.07
CA GLU A 102 3.37 -3.39 0.87
C GLU A 102 2.89 -3.54 2.32
N LYS A 103 1.81 -2.85 2.70
CA LYS A 103 1.21 -3.02 4.04
C LYS A 103 0.80 -4.46 4.31
N THR A 104 0.16 -5.13 3.34
CA THR A 104 -0.23 -6.54 3.50
C THR A 104 0.98 -7.48 3.61
N LEU A 105 2.10 -7.12 2.98
CA LEU A 105 3.34 -7.88 3.04
C LEU A 105 4.02 -7.70 4.40
N ASP A 106 4.09 -6.48 4.92
CA ASP A 106 4.62 -6.20 6.26
C ASP A 106 3.81 -6.92 7.35
N GLU A 107 2.48 -6.85 7.30
CA GLU A 107 1.57 -7.59 8.20
C GLU A 107 1.78 -9.11 8.10
N PHE A 108 2.07 -9.63 6.89
CA PHE A 108 2.39 -11.05 6.70
C PHE A 108 3.75 -11.42 7.30
N ILE A 109 4.78 -10.61 7.08
CA ILE A 109 6.13 -10.81 7.59
C ILE A 109 6.13 -10.75 9.12
N GLU A 110 5.44 -9.77 9.71
CA GLU A 110 5.31 -9.62 11.17
C GLU A 110 4.69 -10.87 11.80
N ARG A 111 3.55 -11.33 11.28
CA ARG A 111 2.89 -12.56 11.75
C ARG A 111 3.81 -13.79 11.65
N ARG A 112 4.66 -13.85 10.61
CA ARG A 112 5.63 -14.94 10.45
C ARG A 112 6.75 -14.86 11.49
N LEU A 113 7.31 -13.68 11.72
CA LEU A 113 8.35 -13.44 12.72
C LEU A 113 7.84 -13.74 14.14
N GLU A 114 6.63 -13.33 14.49
CA GLU A 114 5.99 -13.66 15.76
C GLU A 114 5.86 -15.18 15.96
N SER A 115 5.45 -15.88 14.90
CA SER A 115 5.33 -17.35 14.93
C SER A 115 6.69 -18.02 15.13
N GLU A 116 7.73 -17.56 14.43
CA GLU A 116 9.09 -18.09 14.58
C GLU A 116 9.69 -17.78 15.95
N GLN A 117 9.46 -16.57 16.50
CA GLN A 117 9.84 -16.21 17.86
C GLN A 117 9.12 -17.07 18.90
N TRP A 118 7.83 -17.31 18.73
CA TRP A 118 7.04 -18.17 19.62
C TRP A 118 7.58 -19.61 19.62
N VAL A 119 7.89 -20.18 18.45
CA VAL A 119 8.51 -21.51 18.35
C VAL A 119 9.87 -21.53 19.05
N ASN A 120 10.70 -20.51 18.86
CA ASN A 120 12.02 -20.41 19.50
C ASN A 120 11.91 -20.26 21.02
N ASN A 121 10.94 -19.49 21.51
CA ASN A 121 10.65 -19.33 22.93
C ASN A 121 10.21 -20.66 23.56
N ILE A 122 9.37 -21.43 22.87
CA ILE A 122 8.98 -22.77 23.32
C ILE A 122 10.17 -23.73 23.31
N ALA A 123 10.96 -23.77 22.24
CA ALA A 123 12.15 -24.62 22.18
C ALA A 123 13.14 -24.30 23.30
N THR A 124 13.28 -23.01 23.64
CA THR A 124 14.10 -22.54 24.76
C THR A 124 13.50 -22.97 26.10
N MET A 125 12.20 -22.76 26.30
CA MET A 125 11.46 -23.22 27.49
C MET A 125 11.66 -24.73 27.69
N TYR A 126 11.42 -25.55 26.67
CA TYR A 126 11.61 -27.00 26.71
C TYR A 126 13.03 -27.41 27.11
N LYS A 127 14.07 -26.72 26.63
CA LYS A 127 15.47 -26.98 27.02
C LYS A 127 15.70 -26.71 28.51
N THR A 128 15.08 -25.65 29.04
CA THR A 128 15.21 -25.23 30.45
C THR A 128 14.35 -26.02 31.44
N ILE A 129 13.43 -26.86 30.96
CA ILE A 129 12.65 -27.75 31.83
C ILE A 129 13.61 -28.76 32.52
N PRO A 130 13.57 -28.90 33.86
CA PRO A 130 14.37 -29.91 34.57
C PRO A 130 14.09 -31.33 34.08
N GLU A 131 15.13 -32.16 33.93
CA GLU A 131 15.03 -33.53 33.37
C GLU A 131 13.95 -34.42 34.04
N ARG A 132 13.70 -34.22 35.35
CA ARG A 132 12.64 -34.93 36.09
C ARG A 132 11.22 -34.70 35.54
N ILE A 133 10.97 -33.56 34.89
CA ILE A 133 9.68 -33.19 34.28
C ILE A 133 9.64 -33.63 32.81
N LYS A 134 10.78 -33.64 32.12
CA LYS A 134 10.90 -34.17 30.74
C LYS A 134 10.56 -35.67 30.68
N ALA A 135 10.91 -36.44 31.71
CA ALA A 135 10.63 -37.87 31.79
C ALA A 135 9.11 -38.20 31.85
N LEU A 136 8.28 -37.33 32.42
CA LEU A 136 6.83 -37.52 32.54
C LEU A 136 6.06 -37.19 31.24
N THR A 137 6.69 -36.45 30.32
CA THR A 137 6.03 -35.92 29.11
C THR A 137 6.49 -36.61 27.81
N GLN A 138 7.59 -37.37 27.83
CA GLN A 138 8.23 -37.90 26.63
C GLN A 138 7.51 -39.06 25.93
N SER A 139 6.67 -39.86 26.60
CA SER A 139 5.99 -41.00 25.94
C SER A 139 4.67 -40.60 25.25
N ALA A 140 3.97 -39.57 25.74
CA ALA A 140 2.68 -39.16 25.18
C ALA A 140 2.78 -38.00 24.16
N PHE A 141 3.82 -37.16 24.27
CA PHE A 141 3.93 -35.91 23.51
C PHE A 141 4.49 -36.09 22.09
N ARG A 142 5.47 -36.97 21.92
CA ARG A 142 6.24 -37.07 20.67
C ARG A 142 5.45 -37.72 19.53
N ASP A 143 4.70 -38.77 19.84
CA ASP A 143 3.97 -39.54 18.83
C ASP A 143 2.70 -38.81 18.35
N ARG A 144 2.06 -38.03 19.22
CA ARG A 144 0.81 -37.31 18.90
C ARG A 144 1.01 -36.03 18.08
N VAL A 145 2.16 -35.36 18.25
CA VAL A 145 2.49 -34.13 17.53
C VAL A 145 2.98 -34.42 16.12
N LEU A 146 3.74 -35.50 15.91
CA LEU A 146 4.33 -35.84 14.61
C LEU A 146 3.40 -36.64 13.69
N SER A 147 2.42 -37.39 14.22
CA SER A 147 1.51 -38.18 13.38
C SER A 147 0.42 -37.36 12.69
N THR A 148 0.20 -36.11 13.13
CA THR A 148 -1.09 -35.44 12.86
C THR A 148 -0.98 -34.24 11.91
N TYR A 149 0.21 -33.66 11.64
CA TYR A 149 0.28 -32.38 10.92
C TYR A 149 1.48 -32.21 9.99
N THR A 150 1.20 -32.16 8.67
CA THR A 150 2.13 -31.75 7.59
C THR A 150 2.11 -30.24 7.32
N PHE A 151 1.34 -29.47 8.10
CA PHE A 151 1.23 -28.02 8.00
C PHE A 151 1.32 -27.40 9.40
N LEU A 152 2.23 -26.44 9.61
CA LEU A 152 2.38 -25.77 10.91
C LEU A 152 1.04 -25.07 11.28
N PRO A 153 0.41 -25.38 12.43
CA PRO A 153 -0.82 -24.72 12.83
C PRO A 153 -0.57 -23.26 13.22
N SER A 154 -1.63 -22.44 13.20
CA SER A 154 -1.59 -21.09 13.76
C SER A 154 -1.24 -21.13 15.26
N PRO A 155 -0.59 -20.07 15.81
CA PRO A 155 -0.22 -20.00 17.23
C PRO A 155 -1.40 -20.24 18.19
N SER A 156 -2.62 -19.82 17.81
CA SER A 156 -3.84 -20.05 18.59
C SER A 156 -4.22 -21.52 18.70
N ALA A 157 -4.07 -22.30 17.63
CA ALA A 157 -4.41 -23.72 17.60
C ALA A 157 -3.45 -24.53 18.49
N LEU A 158 -2.15 -24.22 18.46
CA LEU A 158 -1.16 -24.90 19.31
C LEU A 158 -1.29 -24.55 20.79
N SER A 159 -1.62 -23.30 21.12
CA SER A 159 -1.89 -22.88 22.50
C SER A 159 -3.06 -23.66 23.11
N HIS A 160 -4.15 -23.84 22.34
CA HIS A 160 -5.28 -24.66 22.77
C HIS A 160 -4.90 -26.13 22.96
N ILE A 161 -4.12 -26.71 22.04
CA ILE A 161 -3.69 -28.11 22.12
C ILE A 161 -2.76 -28.33 23.33
N LEU A 162 -1.79 -27.45 23.56
CA LEU A 162 -0.89 -27.51 24.72
C LEU A 162 -1.66 -27.34 26.04
N GLY A 163 -2.60 -26.39 26.08
CA GLY A 163 -3.45 -26.17 27.24
C GLY A 163 -4.32 -27.39 27.57
N ASN A 164 -4.88 -28.04 26.55
CA ASN A 164 -5.66 -29.27 26.73
C ASN A 164 -4.78 -30.44 27.18
N LEU A 165 -3.59 -30.60 26.60
CA LEU A 165 -2.69 -31.70 26.96
C LEU A 165 -2.18 -31.56 28.40
N ILE A 166 -1.85 -30.35 28.86
CA ILE A 166 -1.47 -30.07 30.25
C ILE A 166 -2.64 -30.39 31.20
N ARG A 167 -3.88 -30.00 30.86
CA ARG A 167 -5.06 -30.36 31.67
C ARG A 167 -5.32 -31.86 31.70
N GLU A 168 -5.08 -32.57 30.61
CA GLU A 168 -5.26 -34.03 30.52
C GLU A 168 -4.17 -34.80 31.30
N THR A 169 -2.92 -34.32 31.26
CA THR A 169 -1.80 -34.95 31.99
C THR A 169 -1.75 -34.56 33.46
N PHE A 170 -2.35 -33.43 33.83
CA PHE A 170 -2.39 -32.89 35.19
C PHE A 170 -3.83 -32.81 35.69
N LYS A 171 -4.63 -33.85 35.43
CA LYS A 171 -5.90 -34.03 36.12
C LYS A 171 -5.56 -34.41 37.57
N PRO A 172 -5.91 -33.61 38.59
CA PRO A 172 -5.76 -34.06 39.97
C PRO A 172 -6.63 -35.31 40.13
N ASP A 173 -6.08 -36.36 40.74
CA ASP A 173 -6.87 -37.52 41.12
C ASP A 173 -8.04 -37.02 41.97
N ASP A 174 -9.27 -37.30 41.53
CA ASP A 174 -10.49 -37.01 42.27
C ASP A 174 -10.37 -37.71 43.65
N GLU A 175 -10.29 -36.92 44.73
CA GLU A 175 -10.64 -37.35 46.10
C GLU A 175 -12.16 -37.46 46.26
#